data_AF-A0A9E2LMK3-F1
#
_entry.id   AF-A0A9E2LMK3-F1
#
_cell.length_a   1.000
_cell.length_b   1.000
_cell.length_c   1.000
_cell.angle_alpha   90.00
_cell.angle_beta   90.00
_cell.angle_gamma   90.00
#
_symmetry.space_group_name_H-M   'P 1'
#
loop_
_entity.id
_entity.type
_entity.pdbx_description
1 polymer ?
#
loop_
_entity_poly.entity_id
_entity_poly.type
_entity_poly.pdbx_seq_one_letter_code
_entity_poly.pdbx_strand_id
1 'polypeptide(L)' 'MSKILLLNPPGTRPYLRDYYCSKIAKADYLYEPTDLLILSGLLNEDHQVQVLDCIATGMKTAKAL' A
#
# COMPACT_ATOMS: atom_id res chain seq x y z
N MET A 1 -5.75 -19.06 -11.30
CA MET A 1 -6.35 -18.01 -10.46
C MET A 1 -5.73 -18.10 -9.06
N SER A 2 -5.04 -17.06 -8.62
CA SER A 2 -4.36 -17.01 -7.32
C SER A 2 -4.96 -15.90 -6.44
N LYS A 3 -4.78 -16.01 -5.12
CA LYS A 3 -5.07 -14.91 -4.18
C LYS A 3 -3.82 -14.08 -4.01
N ILE A 4 -3.90 -12.78 -4.30
CA ILE A 4 -2.78 -11.85 -4.25
C ILE A 4 -3.11 -10.74 -3.25
N LEU A 5 -2.17 -10.49 -2.33
CA LEU A 5 -2.20 -9.31 -1.47
C LEU A 5 -1.17 -8.31 -1.97
N LEU A 6 -1.64 -7.11 -2.33
CA LEU A 6 -0.81 -5.94 -2.59
C LEU A 6 -0.70 -5.14 -1.28
N LEU A 7 0.49 -5.17 -0.67
CA LEU A 7 0.75 -4.59 0.64
C LEU A 7 1.56 -3.30 0.53
N ASN A 8 1.03 -2.18 1.03
CA ASN A 8 1.85 -1.05 1.47
C ASN A 8 2.15 -1.25 2.95
N PRO A 9 3.38 -1.68 3.31
CA PRO A 9 3.67 -2.20 4.63
C PRO A 9 3.72 -1.10 5.70
N PRO A 10 3.49 -1.47 6.98
CA PRO A 10 3.50 -0.52 8.09
C PRO A 10 4.86 0.15 8.23
N GLY A 11 4.84 1.34 8.82
CA GLY A 11 6.03 2.17 9.00
C GLY A 11 6.06 2.85 10.36
N THR A 12 7.26 3.21 10.81
CA THR A 12 7.45 4.04 12.01
C THR A 12 7.05 5.51 11.81
N ARG A 13 6.83 5.92 10.56
CA ARG A 13 6.42 7.26 10.13
C ARG A 13 5.44 7.13 8.94
N PRO A 14 4.64 8.17 8.63
CA PRO A 14 3.75 8.17 7.48
C PRO A 14 4.57 8.26 6.18
N TYR A 15 5.02 7.11 5.69
CA TYR A 15 5.82 7.01 4.47
C TYR A 15 4.92 7.07 3.24
N LEU A 16 5.21 8.01 2.36
CA LEU A 16 4.65 8.07 1.01
C LEU A 16 5.62 7.33 0.11
N ARG A 17 5.27 6.09 -0.27
CA ARG A 17 6.10 5.22 -1.10
C ARG A 17 5.71 5.42 -2.56
N ASP A 18 6.57 6.11 -3.28
CA ASP A 18 6.48 6.36 -4.71
C ASP A 18 7.68 5.72 -5.43
N TYR A 19 7.52 5.51 -6.74
CA TYR A 19 8.45 4.80 -7.62
C TYR A 19 9.89 5.36 -7.58
N TYR A 20 10.06 6.68 -7.40
CA TYR A 20 11.37 7.34 -7.46
C TYR A 20 12.00 7.62 -6.09
N CYS A 21 11.31 8.32 -5.18
CA CYS A 21 11.92 8.82 -3.94
C CYS A 21 10.91 8.88 -2.80
N SER A 22 10.91 7.85 -1.94
CA SER A 22 9.98 7.81 -0.81
C SER A 22 10.11 9.06 0.07
N LYS A 23 8.96 9.56 0.53
CA LYS A 23 8.85 10.76 1.35
C LYS A 23 8.25 10.43 2.72
N ILE A 24 8.43 11.34 3.66
CA ILE A 24 7.70 11.32 4.93
C ILE A 24 6.69 12.47 4.87
N ALA A 25 5.42 12.16 5.09
CA ALA A 25 4.39 13.19 5.20
C ALA A 25 4.67 14.06 6.43
N LYS A 26 4.59 15.39 6.27
CA LYS A 26 4.70 16.36 7.36
C LYS A 26 3.35 16.78 7.94
N ALA A 27 2.26 16.36 7.31
CA ALA A 27 0.89 16.63 7.66
C ALA A 27 0.05 15.37 7.36
N ASP A 28 -1.24 15.42 7.69
CA ASP A 28 -2.13 14.25 7.64
C ASP A 28 -2.69 13.96 6.22
N TYR A 29 -2.18 14.66 5.20
CA TYR A 29 -2.55 14.37 3.82
C TYR A 29 -1.70 13.23 3.26
N LEU A 30 -2.35 12.10 2.98
CA LEU A 30 -1.78 10.93 2.33
C LEU A 30 -2.44 10.76 0.96
N TYR A 31 -1.63 10.54 -0.07
CA TYR A 31 -2.11 10.10 -1.38
C TYR A 31 -1.96 8.59 -1.53
N GLU A 32 -2.76 8.00 -2.40
CA GLU A 32 -2.75 6.58 -2.69
C GLU A 32 -1.42 6.13 -3.30
N PRO A 33 -0.91 4.93 -2.97
CA PRO A 33 0.23 4.35 -3.67
C PRO A 33 -0.15 4.02 -5.12
N THR A 34 0.27 4.87 -6.06
CA THR A 34 -0.10 4.76 -7.49
C THR A 34 0.25 3.39 -8.08
N ASP A 35 1.40 2.82 -7.69
CA ASP A 35 1.81 1.50 -8.17
C ASP A 35 0.83 0.40 -7.73
N LEU A 36 0.36 0.44 -6.47
CA LEU A 36 -0.61 -0.54 -5.99
C LEU A 36 -1.98 -0.36 -6.66
N LEU A 37 -2.38 0.88 -6.93
CA LEU A 37 -3.63 1.16 -7.66
C LEU A 37 -3.58 0.56 -9.07
N ILE A 38 -2.51 0.81 -9.83
CA ILE A 38 -2.34 0.29 -11.19
C ILE A 38 -2.27 -1.25 -11.17
N LEU A 39 -1.43 -1.83 -10.30
CA LEU A 39 -1.29 -3.28 -10.19
C LEU A 39 -2.59 -3.95 -9.77
N SER A 40 -3.40 -3.30 -8.92
CA SER A 40 -4.70 -3.84 -8.52
C SER A 40 -5.67 -3.97 -9.68
N GLY A 41 -5.67 -3.03 -10.62
CA GLY A 41 -6.48 -3.12 -11.84
C GLY A 41 -6.02 -4.26 -12.74
N LEU A 42 -4.73 -4.28 -13.07
CA LEU A 42 -4.14 -5.26 -14.00
C LEU A 42 -4.26 -6.70 -13.49
N LEU A 43 -3.89 -6.94 -12.23
CA LEU A 43 -3.86 -8.30 -11.70
C LEU A 43 -5.28 -8.85 -11.41
N ASN A 44 -6.25 -7.96 -11.18
CA ASN A 44 -7.62 -8.39 -10.88
C ASN A 44 -8.38 -8.89 -12.12
N GLU A 45 -7.81 -8.78 -13.32
CA GLU A 45 -8.32 -9.44 -14.52
C GLU A 45 -8.24 -10.98 -14.41
N ASP A 46 -7.15 -11.51 -13.83
CA ASP A 46 -6.86 -12.95 -13.77
C ASP A 46 -6.79 -13.54 -12.36
N HIS A 47 -6.79 -12.70 -11.33
CA HIS A 47 -6.54 -13.07 -9.94
C HIS A 47 -7.53 -12.43 -8.97
N GLN A 48 -7.68 -13.04 -7.79
CA GLN A 48 -8.38 -12.39 -6.68
C GLN A 48 -7.39 -11.47 -5.97
N VAL A 49 -7.54 -10.16 -6.14
CA VAL A 49 -6.63 -9.18 -5.56
C VAL A 49 -7.24 -8.51 -4.33
N GLN A 50 -6.45 -8.35 -3.29
CA GLN A 50 -6.74 -7.48 -2.15
C GLN A 50 -5.61 -6.45 -2.00
N VAL A 51 -5.97 -5.23 -1.62
CA VAL A 51 -5.00 -4.15 -1.34
C VAL A 51 -5.09 -3.82 0.15
N LEU A 52 -3.93 -3.79 0.82
CA LEU A 52 -3.82 -3.34 2.20
C LEU A 52 -2.81 -2.21 2.31
N ASP A 53 -3.31 -1.02 2.66
CA ASP A 53 -2.46 0.12 2.98
C ASP A 53 -2.33 0.31 4.50
N CYS A 54 -1.21 -0.16 5.06
CA CYS A 54 -0.94 -0.04 6.49
C CYS A 54 -0.56 1.39 6.91
N ILE A 55 -0.10 2.24 5.99
CA ILE A 55 0.21 3.64 6.28
C ILE A 55 -1.09 4.43 6.44
N ALA A 56 -2.00 4.31 5.48
CA ALA A 56 -3.30 4.98 5.52
C ALA A 56 -4.16 4.52 6.70
N THR A 57 -4.09 3.22 7.05
CA THR A 57 -4.88 2.66 8.17
C THR A 57 -4.20 2.79 9.54
N GLY A 58 -2.95 3.27 9.60
CA GLY A 58 -2.18 3.32 10.85
C GLY A 58 -1.92 1.94 11.48
N MET A 59 -1.94 0.87 10.67
CA MET A 59 -1.77 -0.51 11.14
C MET A 59 -0.34 -0.73 11.65
N LYS A 60 -0.20 -1.41 12.79
CA LYS A 60 1.10 -1.76 13.37
C LYS A 60 1.61 -3.09 12.81
N THR A 61 2.93 -3.26 12.74
CA THR A 61 3.60 -4.47 12.23
C THR A 61 3.06 -5.78 12.80
N ALA A 62 2.76 -5.85 14.10
CA ALA A 62 2.23 -7.06 14.74
C ALA A 62 0.87 -7.54 14.23
N LYS A 63 0.11 -6.69 13.51
CA LYS A 63 -1.17 -7.06 12.86
C LYS A 63 -1.04 -7.29 11.35
N ALA A 64 0.10 -6.93 10.76
CA ALA A 64 0.36 -7.02 9.33
C ALA A 64 1.16 -8.27 8.94
N LEU A 65 1.69 -8.99 9.93
CA LEU A 65 2.36 -10.30 9.85
C LEU A 65 1.49 -11.35 10.54
#